data_AF-A0A3L7T475-F1
#
_entry.id   AF-A0A3L7T475-F1
#
_cell.length_a   1.000
_cell.length_b   1.000
_cell.length_c   1.000
_cell.angle_alpha   90.00
_cell.angle_beta   90.00
_cell.angle_gamma   90.00
#
_symmetry.space_group_name_H-M   'P 1'
#
loop_
_entity.id
_entity.type
_entity.pdbx_description
1 polymer ?
#
loop_
_entity_poly.entity_id
_entity_poly.type
_entity_poly.pdbx_seq_one_letter_code
_entity_poly.pdbx_strand_id
1 'polypeptide(L)'
;MLRRTIPMLILAASGILLVVAYFSPFTTSWSETVLGWFNVLAAVAFVLGAGNLLAVNLELVSARRAGWAYALITLLSFAAMFVFGLFKIGVVPNPDHPNVYFAGDYESSQSAFGWVYEYIFSPLTSTMFALLAFYVASAAFRAFRAKNIEAILLLSTAFIVLIAQTAGGMFLTGWIPEDSMFAFLRFDWMKVGITEYIQTAGMRAITIGIALGIAATSLRLILGLDKSYLSKN
;
A
#
# COMPACT_ATOMS: atom_id res chain seq x y z
N MET A 1 4.86 24.17 30.40
CA MET A 1 5.78 24.30 29.24
C MET A 1 6.75 23.13 29.11
N LEU A 2 7.50 22.74 30.17
CA LEU A 2 8.49 21.64 30.12
C LEU A 2 7.95 20.29 29.59
N ARG A 3 6.70 19.93 29.94
CA ARG A 3 6.05 18.67 29.54
C ARG A 3 5.87 18.50 28.02
N ARG A 4 5.87 19.60 27.24
CA ARG A 4 5.78 19.55 25.77
C ARG A 4 7.15 19.73 25.12
N THR A 5 8.04 20.50 25.75
CA THR A 5 9.38 20.76 25.23
C THR A 5 10.25 19.50 25.23
N ILE A 6 10.16 18.66 26.27
CA ILE A 6 10.98 17.45 26.37
C ILE A 6 10.68 16.46 25.22
N PRO A 7 9.42 16.07 24.94
CA PRO A 7 9.11 15.20 23.80
C PRO A 7 9.52 15.80 22.44
N MET A 8 9.34 17.11 22.25
CA MET A 8 9.75 17.77 21.01
C MET A 8 11.27 17.75 20.82
N LEU A 9 12.04 17.99 21.89
CA LEU A 9 13.50 17.91 21.83
C LEU A 9 13.98 16.50 21.53
N ILE A 10 13.35 15.49 22.14
CA ILE A 10 13.67 14.08 21.86
C ILE A 10 13.40 13.78 20.39
N LEU A 11 12.23 14.16 19.86
CA LEU A 11 11.88 13.96 18.45
C LEU A 11 12.85 14.68 17.51
N ALA A 12 13.16 15.95 17.80
CA ALA A 12 14.08 16.75 17.00
C ALA A 12 15.48 16.13 16.98
N ALA A 13 16.00 15.77 18.15
CA ALA A 13 17.32 15.15 18.29
C ALA A 13 17.38 13.78 17.60
N SER A 14 16.37 12.92 17.80
CA SER A 14 16.31 11.60 17.16
C SER A 14 16.18 11.73 15.65
N GLY A 15 15.35 12.65 15.14
CA GLY A 15 15.17 12.87 13.72
C GLY A 15 16.43 13.39 13.04
N ILE A 16 17.09 14.40 13.62
CA ILE A 16 18.37 14.92 13.11
C ILE A 16 19.45 13.83 13.13
N LEU A 17 19.52 13.05 14.21
CA LEU A 17 20.50 11.96 14.33
C LEU A 17 20.30 10.91 13.23
N LEU A 18 19.06 10.51 12.95
CA LEU A 18 18.76 9.56 11.88
C LEU A 18 19.14 10.11 10.49
N VAL A 19 18.89 11.40 10.23
CA VAL A 19 19.32 12.05 8.99
C VAL A 19 20.84 12.06 8.87
N VAL A 20 21.57 12.41 9.93
CA VAL A 20 23.03 12.43 9.93
C VAL A 20 23.62 11.02 9.77
N ALA A 21 23.04 10.03 10.43
CA ALA A 21 23.44 8.63 10.34
C ALA A 21 23.27 8.03 8.94
N TYR A 22 22.32 8.53 8.15
CA TYR A 22 22.19 8.12 6.75
C TYR A 22 23.41 8.51 5.90
N PHE A 23 24.06 9.65 6.20
CA PHE A 23 25.19 10.17 5.40
C PHE A 23 26.57 9.84 5.98
N SER A 24 26.67 9.34 7.20
CA SER A 24 27.95 9.08 7.88
C SER A 24 28.02 7.67 8.47
N PRO A 25 28.98 6.84 8.04
CA PRO A 25 29.16 5.49 8.58
C PRO A 25 29.50 5.44 10.08
N PHE A 26 30.04 6.54 10.64
CA PHE A 26 30.44 6.61 12.04
C PHE A 26 29.27 6.73 13.02
N THR A 27 28.12 7.21 12.55
CA THR A 27 26.92 7.43 13.38
C THR A 27 25.87 6.32 13.24
N THR A 28 26.18 5.24 12.50
CA THR A 28 25.30 4.08 12.29
C THR A 28 24.94 3.37 13.60
N SER A 29 25.87 3.23 14.54
CA SER A 29 25.59 2.61 15.85
C SER A 29 24.58 3.41 16.69
N TRP A 30 24.54 4.72 16.50
CA TRP A 30 23.60 5.59 17.20
C TRP A 30 22.20 5.50 16.58
N SER A 31 22.11 5.40 15.25
CA SER A 31 20.82 5.19 14.59
C SER A 31 20.22 3.83 14.95
N GLU A 32 21.02 2.77 15.05
CA GLU A 32 20.57 1.45 15.51
C GLU A 32 19.94 1.53 16.92
N THR A 33 20.54 2.31 17.83
CA THR A 33 19.99 2.51 19.18
C THR A 33 18.64 3.22 19.14
N VAL A 34 18.55 4.31 18.37
CA VAL A 34 17.29 5.07 18.20
C VAL A 34 16.21 4.22 17.54
N LEU A 35 16.58 3.43 16.52
CA LEU A 35 15.67 2.48 15.86
C LEU A 35 15.23 1.37 16.81
N GLY A 36 16.11 0.91 17.71
CA GLY A 36 15.76 -0.01 18.78
C GLY A 36 14.66 0.54 19.69
N TRP A 37 14.80 1.78 20.17
CA TRP A 37 13.76 2.45 20.96
C TRP A 37 12.47 2.64 20.16
N PHE A 38 12.57 3.03 18.90
CA PHE A 38 11.42 3.14 18.01
C PHE A 38 10.69 1.81 17.86
N ASN A 39 11.41 0.70 17.67
CA ASN A 39 10.81 -0.62 17.52
C ASN A 39 10.07 -1.08 18.78
N VAL A 40 10.62 -0.79 19.98
CA VAL A 40 9.93 -1.07 21.25
C VAL A 40 8.64 -0.25 21.34
N LEU A 41 8.67 1.04 21.00
CA LEU A 41 7.48 1.89 20.98
C LEU A 41 6.46 1.42 19.93
N ALA A 42 6.92 1.03 18.75
CA ALA A 42 6.08 0.51 17.67
C ALA A 42 5.39 -0.79 18.09
N ALA A 43 6.09 -1.69 18.77
CA ALA A 43 5.50 -2.92 19.31
C ALA A 43 4.35 -2.63 20.28
N VAL A 44 4.54 -1.69 21.22
CA VAL A 44 3.47 -1.25 22.13
C VAL A 44 2.32 -0.59 21.37
N ALA A 45 2.63 0.23 20.36
CA ALA A 45 1.62 0.88 19.51
C ALA A 45 0.80 -0.13 18.70
N PHE A 46 1.40 -1.22 18.21
CA PHE A 46 0.66 -2.30 17.54
C PHE A 46 -0.34 -2.97 18.48
N VAL A 47 0.04 -3.22 19.74
CA VAL A 47 -0.87 -3.79 20.74
C VAL A 47 -2.03 -2.83 21.04
N LEU A 48 -1.73 -1.54 21.22
CA LEU A 48 -2.76 -0.50 21.41
C LEU A 48 -3.68 -0.38 20.18
N GLY A 49 -3.13 -0.45 18.97
CA GLY A 49 -3.88 -0.40 17.72
C GLY A 49 -4.82 -1.60 17.58
N ALA A 50 -4.33 -2.81 17.85
CA ALA A 50 -5.14 -4.02 17.89
C ALA A 50 -6.23 -3.93 18.97
N GLY A 51 -5.87 -3.48 20.18
CA GLY A 51 -6.82 -3.26 21.27
C GLY A 51 -7.92 -2.26 20.92
N ASN A 52 -7.58 -1.16 20.25
CA ASN A 52 -8.55 -0.16 19.80
C ASN A 52 -9.50 -0.73 18.72
N LEU A 53 -8.96 -1.49 17.76
CA LEU A 53 -9.78 -2.17 16.76
C LEU A 53 -10.78 -3.11 17.43
N LEU A 54 -10.33 -3.92 18.38
CA LEU A 54 -11.20 -4.82 19.14
C LEU A 54 -12.24 -4.03 19.94
N ALA A 55 -11.84 -3.01 20.69
CA ALA A 55 -12.74 -2.22 21.53
C ALA A 55 -13.88 -1.59 20.74
N VAL A 56 -13.57 -0.88 19.64
CA VAL A 56 -14.58 -0.20 18.81
C VAL A 56 -15.54 -1.18 18.16
N ASN A 57 -15.02 -2.30 17.62
CA ASN A 57 -15.87 -3.28 16.94
C ASN A 57 -16.67 -4.13 17.94
N LEU A 58 -16.12 -4.48 19.11
CA LEU A 58 -16.85 -5.18 20.17
C LEU A 58 -17.95 -4.30 20.77
N GLU A 59 -17.72 -2.99 20.93
CA GLU A 59 -18.78 -2.06 21.36
C GLU A 59 -19.92 -2.04 20.33
N LEU A 60 -19.63 -1.93 19.03
CA LEU A 60 -20.65 -1.96 17.97
C LEU A 60 -21.46 -3.26 17.98
N VAL A 61 -20.81 -4.40 18.17
CA VAL A 61 -21.44 -5.73 18.21
C VAL A 61 -22.29 -5.90 19.48
N SER A 62 -21.75 -5.55 20.64
CA SER A 62 -22.46 -5.67 21.92
C SER A 62 -23.65 -4.73 22.02
N ALA A 63 -23.52 -3.49 21.54
CA ALA A 63 -24.60 -2.51 21.52
C ALA A 63 -25.56 -2.68 20.33
N ARG A 64 -25.32 -3.67 19.44
CA ARG A 64 -26.10 -3.95 18.21
C ARG A 64 -26.42 -2.70 17.38
N ARG A 65 -25.48 -1.76 17.29
CA ARG A 65 -25.66 -0.52 16.51
C ARG A 65 -25.69 -0.83 15.00
N ALA A 66 -26.18 0.11 14.20
CA ALA A 66 -26.16 -0.03 12.75
C ALA A 66 -24.73 -0.34 12.26
N GLY A 67 -24.58 -1.39 11.45
CA GLY A 67 -23.28 -1.89 11.01
C GLY A 67 -22.62 -2.95 11.89
N TRP A 68 -23.29 -3.45 12.94
CA TRP A 68 -22.75 -4.50 13.82
C TRP A 68 -22.30 -5.77 13.08
N ALA A 69 -22.98 -6.14 11.99
CA ALA A 69 -22.64 -7.32 11.20
C ALA A 69 -21.26 -7.17 10.53
N TYR A 70 -20.95 -5.97 10.01
CA TYR A 70 -19.64 -5.68 9.44
C TYR A 70 -18.54 -5.70 10.51
N ALA A 71 -18.82 -5.12 11.68
CA ALA A 71 -17.90 -5.15 12.81
C ALA A 71 -17.60 -6.58 13.28
N LEU A 72 -18.62 -7.47 13.27
CA LEU A 72 -18.44 -8.89 13.57
C LEU A 72 -17.55 -9.59 12.54
N ILE A 73 -17.77 -9.34 11.24
CA ILE A 73 -16.93 -9.89 10.17
C ILE A 73 -15.47 -9.41 10.34
N THR A 74 -15.25 -8.13 10.64
CA THR A 74 -13.91 -7.60 10.90
C THR A 74 -13.24 -8.29 12.09
N LEU A 75 -13.96 -8.51 13.18
CA LEU A 75 -13.46 -9.22 14.37
C LEU A 75 -13.09 -10.67 14.05
N LEU A 76 -13.93 -11.38 13.31
CA LEU A 76 -13.68 -12.77 12.91
C LEU A 76 -12.48 -12.87 11.95
N SER A 77 -12.39 -11.98 10.96
CA SER A 77 -11.26 -11.93 10.03
C SER A 77 -9.96 -11.57 10.75
N PHE A 78 -10.00 -10.63 11.69
CA PHE A 78 -8.85 -10.29 12.53
C PHE A 78 -8.40 -11.49 13.36
N ALA A 79 -9.33 -12.16 14.05
CA ALA A 79 -9.02 -13.33 14.86
C ALA A 79 -8.46 -14.49 14.01
N ALA A 80 -9.03 -14.76 12.84
CA ALA A 80 -8.54 -15.79 11.93
C ALA A 80 -7.12 -15.49 11.45
N MET A 81 -6.85 -14.26 10.98
CA MET A 81 -5.51 -13.86 10.53
C MET A 81 -4.49 -13.86 11.67
N PHE A 82 -4.90 -13.42 12.87
CA PHE A 82 -4.06 -13.47 14.05
C PHE A 82 -3.67 -14.90 14.41
N VAL A 83 -4.63 -15.83 14.39
CA VAL A 83 -4.38 -17.27 14.66
C VAL A 83 -3.50 -17.88 13.57
N PHE A 84 -3.79 -17.66 12.29
CA PHE A 84 -2.97 -18.20 11.19
C PHE A 84 -1.53 -17.68 11.22
N GLY A 85 -1.34 -16.39 11.50
CA GLY A 85 -0.01 -15.77 11.61
C GLY A 85 0.75 -16.22 12.86
N LEU A 86 0.10 -16.19 14.04
CA LEU A 86 0.77 -16.50 15.32
C LEU A 86 1.17 -17.97 15.41
N PHE A 87 0.29 -18.87 15.00
CA PHE A 87 0.54 -20.31 15.07
C PHE A 87 1.23 -20.86 13.82
N LYS A 88 1.52 -20.02 12.82
CA LYS A 88 2.18 -20.42 11.56
C LYS A 88 1.54 -21.69 10.96
N ILE A 89 0.21 -21.71 10.91
CA ILE A 89 -0.55 -22.90 10.51
C ILE A 89 -0.30 -23.19 9.02
N GLY A 90 0.05 -24.44 8.71
CA GLY A 90 0.27 -24.89 7.32
C GLY A 90 1.60 -24.42 6.70
N VAL A 91 2.53 -23.88 7.50
CA VAL A 91 3.82 -23.44 6.99
C VAL A 91 4.62 -24.60 6.39
N VAL A 92 5.15 -24.40 5.18
CA VAL A 92 5.98 -25.37 4.46
C VAL A 92 7.38 -25.38 5.09
N PRO A 93 7.88 -26.52 5.60
CA PRO A 93 9.19 -26.58 6.25
C PRO A 93 10.29 -26.04 5.34
N ASN A 94 11.19 -25.24 5.91
CA ASN A 94 12.32 -24.67 5.17
C ASN A 94 13.29 -25.79 4.75
N PRO A 95 13.72 -25.86 3.47
CA PRO A 95 14.73 -26.81 2.99
C PRO A 95 16.03 -26.81 3.80
N ASP A 96 16.44 -25.66 4.35
CA ASP A 96 17.70 -25.50 5.09
C ASP A 96 17.64 -26.06 6.52
N HIS A 97 16.43 -26.14 7.10
CA HIS A 97 16.21 -26.61 8.47
C HIS A 97 14.98 -27.53 8.55
N PRO A 98 15.04 -28.76 7.98
CA PRO A 98 13.90 -29.66 7.90
C PRO A 98 13.37 -30.13 9.26
N ASN A 99 14.18 -30.05 10.31
CA ASN A 99 13.82 -30.46 11.67
C ASN A 99 13.08 -29.37 12.48
N VAL A 100 12.93 -28.16 11.94
CA VAL A 100 12.26 -27.05 12.63
C VAL A 100 10.96 -26.70 11.90
N TYR A 101 9.86 -27.26 12.39
CA TYR A 101 8.54 -27.11 11.75
C TYR A 101 8.07 -25.64 11.61
N PHE A 102 8.54 -24.74 12.49
CA PHE A 102 8.19 -23.32 12.48
C PHE A 102 9.13 -22.41 11.65
N ALA A 103 10.19 -22.97 11.04
CA ALA A 103 11.19 -22.20 10.30
C ALA A 103 10.84 -21.95 8.83
N GLY A 104 9.72 -22.53 8.38
CA GLY A 104 9.23 -22.40 7.02
C GLY A 104 8.69 -21.03 6.64
N ASP A 105 8.48 -20.84 5.34
CA ASP A 105 7.93 -19.62 4.77
C ASP A 105 6.41 -19.55 4.94
N TYR A 106 5.95 -18.48 5.59
CA TYR A 106 4.54 -18.18 5.87
C TYR A 106 3.88 -17.34 4.77
N GLU A 107 4.63 -16.85 3.79
CA GLU A 107 4.09 -16.11 2.65
C GLU A 107 3.72 -17.04 1.49
N SER A 108 4.20 -18.29 1.52
CA SER A 108 3.88 -19.30 0.52
C SER A 108 2.38 -19.58 0.43
N SER A 109 1.86 -19.77 -0.79
CA SER A 109 0.43 -20.06 -1.04
C SER A 109 -0.07 -21.37 -0.42
N GLN A 110 0.86 -22.23 -0.01
CA GLN A 110 0.59 -23.49 0.68
C GLN A 110 0.36 -23.28 2.19
N SER A 111 0.86 -22.18 2.76
CA SER A 111 0.60 -21.80 4.14
C SER A 111 -0.81 -21.25 4.31
N ALA A 112 -1.40 -21.38 5.51
CA ALA A 112 -2.73 -20.83 5.77
C ALA A 112 -2.77 -19.30 5.59
N PHE A 113 -1.68 -18.61 5.95
CA PHE A 113 -1.57 -17.17 5.77
C PHE A 113 -1.51 -16.77 4.29
N GLY A 114 -0.61 -17.38 3.52
CA GLY A 114 -0.50 -17.12 2.08
C GLY A 114 -1.73 -17.55 1.30
N TRP A 115 -2.40 -18.63 1.69
CA TRP A 115 -3.68 -19.06 1.09
C TRP A 115 -4.78 -18.02 1.30
N VAL A 116 -4.94 -17.50 2.52
CA VAL A 116 -5.93 -16.44 2.78
C VAL A 116 -5.57 -15.17 2.01
N TYR A 117 -4.29 -14.84 1.91
CA TYR A 117 -3.84 -13.71 1.10
C TYR A 117 -4.25 -13.87 -0.37
N GLU A 118 -3.89 -15.00 -0.99
CA GLU A 118 -4.08 -15.25 -2.42
C GLU A 118 -5.55 -15.43 -2.81
N TYR A 119 -6.33 -16.13 -1.98
CA TYR A 119 -7.70 -16.51 -2.34
C TYR A 119 -8.78 -15.64 -1.69
N ILE A 120 -8.45 -14.84 -0.68
CA ILE A 120 -9.42 -13.95 -0.03
C ILE A 120 -9.00 -12.49 -0.20
N PHE A 121 -7.81 -12.11 0.25
CA PHE A 121 -7.41 -10.70 0.24
C PHE A 121 -7.17 -10.15 -1.18
N SER A 122 -6.45 -10.89 -2.03
CA SER A 122 -6.16 -10.49 -3.41
C SER A 122 -7.43 -10.32 -4.27
N PRO A 123 -8.43 -11.24 -4.26
CA PRO A 123 -9.69 -11.03 -4.95
C PRO A 123 -10.51 -9.88 -4.37
N LEU A 124 -10.59 -9.74 -3.04
CA LEU A 124 -11.33 -8.63 -2.42
C LEU A 124 -10.75 -7.27 -2.79
N THR A 125 -9.42 -7.10 -2.72
CA THR A 125 -8.75 -5.87 -3.17
C THR A 125 -8.95 -5.64 -4.66
N SER A 126 -8.88 -6.68 -5.49
CA SER A 126 -9.17 -6.60 -6.92
C SER A 126 -10.60 -6.12 -7.20
N THR A 127 -11.60 -6.60 -6.46
CA THR A 127 -12.98 -6.11 -6.59
C THR A 127 -13.15 -4.65 -6.17
N MET A 128 -12.44 -4.21 -5.11
CA MET A 128 -12.44 -2.80 -4.72
C MET A 128 -11.87 -1.92 -5.83
N PHE A 129 -10.74 -2.32 -6.44
CA PHE A 129 -10.15 -1.60 -7.57
C PHE A 129 -11.02 -1.65 -8.83
N ALA A 130 -11.67 -2.78 -9.11
CA ALA A 130 -12.60 -2.91 -10.23
C ALA A 130 -13.81 -1.98 -10.07
N LEU A 131 -14.40 -1.92 -8.86
CA LEU A 131 -15.49 -0.99 -8.56
C LEU A 131 -15.03 0.47 -8.68
N LEU A 132 -13.84 0.79 -8.16
CA LEU A 132 -13.27 2.13 -8.29
C LEU A 132 -13.08 2.49 -9.77
N ALA A 133 -12.48 1.61 -10.57
CA ALA A 133 -12.30 1.82 -12.00
C ALA A 133 -13.64 2.00 -12.71
N PHE A 134 -14.65 1.19 -12.40
CA PHE A 134 -16.00 1.31 -12.95
C PHE A 134 -16.65 2.65 -12.60
N TYR A 135 -16.62 3.07 -11.34
CA TYR A 135 -17.20 4.36 -10.91
C TYR A 135 -16.44 5.55 -11.47
N VAL A 136 -15.11 5.51 -11.52
CA VAL A 136 -14.28 6.55 -12.15
C VAL A 136 -14.60 6.63 -13.64
N ALA A 137 -14.66 5.50 -14.35
CA ALA A 137 -15.00 5.47 -15.77
C ALA A 137 -16.43 5.98 -16.03
N SER A 138 -17.42 5.59 -15.22
CA SER A 138 -18.81 6.06 -15.35
C SER A 138 -18.94 7.55 -15.06
N ALA A 139 -18.31 8.05 -14.00
CA ALA A 139 -18.29 9.47 -13.66
C ALA A 139 -17.55 10.29 -14.72
N ALA A 140 -16.41 9.79 -15.20
CA ALA A 140 -15.64 10.39 -16.28
C ALA A 140 -16.44 10.42 -17.58
N PHE A 141 -17.09 9.33 -17.99
CA PHE A 141 -17.94 9.30 -19.18
C PHE A 141 -19.11 10.30 -19.08
N ARG A 142 -19.75 10.38 -17.90
CA ARG A 142 -20.81 11.38 -17.64
C ARG A 142 -20.29 12.82 -17.65
N ALA A 143 -19.05 13.05 -17.18
CA ALA A 143 -18.41 14.36 -17.19
C ALA A 143 -17.81 14.72 -18.57
N PHE A 144 -17.39 13.73 -19.36
CA PHE A 144 -16.86 13.82 -20.70
C PHE A 144 -17.98 13.85 -21.74
N ARG A 145 -18.82 14.89 -21.69
CA ARG A 145 -19.44 15.38 -22.92
C ARG A 145 -18.29 16.03 -23.73
N ALA A 146 -17.60 15.25 -24.56
CA ALA A 146 -16.37 15.62 -25.27
C ALA A 146 -16.37 17.09 -25.74
N LYS A 147 -15.69 17.96 -24.98
CA LYS A 147 -15.66 19.41 -25.24
C LYS A 147 -14.24 19.97 -25.36
N ASN A 148 -13.23 19.28 -24.80
CA ASN A 148 -11.84 19.75 -24.71
C ASN A 148 -10.86 18.70 -25.28
N ILE A 149 -9.73 19.16 -25.83
CA ILE A 149 -8.70 18.31 -26.47
C ILE A 149 -8.08 17.33 -25.47
N GLU A 150 -7.85 17.75 -24.23
CA GLU A 150 -7.27 16.92 -23.16
C GLU A 150 -8.15 15.70 -22.85
N ALA A 151 -9.47 15.89 -22.79
CA ALA A 151 -10.43 14.82 -22.56
C ALA A 151 -10.43 13.80 -23.71
N ILE A 152 -10.31 14.27 -24.96
CA ILE A 152 -10.25 13.41 -26.15
C ILE A 152 -8.97 12.58 -26.12
N LEU A 153 -7.83 13.19 -25.76
CA LEU A 153 -6.55 12.50 -25.67
C LEU A 153 -6.57 11.42 -24.59
N LEU A 154 -7.11 11.73 -23.40
CA LEU A 154 -7.25 10.77 -22.31
C LEU A 154 -8.19 9.62 -22.68
N LEU A 155 -9.38 9.93 -23.24
CA LEU A 155 -10.36 8.93 -23.64
C LEU A 155 -9.81 8.00 -24.74
N SER A 156 -9.14 8.55 -25.75
CA SER A 156 -8.55 7.76 -26.84
C SER A 156 -7.43 6.85 -26.33
N THR A 157 -6.57 7.36 -25.44
CA THR A 157 -5.50 6.58 -24.81
C THR A 157 -6.08 5.44 -23.98
N ALA A 158 -7.10 5.71 -23.17
CA ALA A 158 -7.78 4.70 -22.37
C ALA A 158 -8.44 3.61 -23.24
N PHE A 159 -9.09 4.01 -24.34
CA PHE A 159 -9.73 3.08 -25.28
C PHE A 159 -8.70 2.14 -25.92
N ILE A 160 -7.56 2.67 -26.37
CA ILE A 160 -6.45 1.88 -26.93
C ILE A 160 -5.94 0.84 -25.91
N VAL A 161 -5.68 1.27 -24.68
CA VAL A 161 -5.18 0.38 -23.61
C VAL A 161 -6.19 -0.71 -23.27
N LEU A 162 -7.48 -0.38 -23.19
CA LEU A 162 -8.54 -1.36 -22.90
C LEU A 162 -8.67 -2.40 -24.02
N ILE A 163 -8.63 -2.00 -25.29
CA ILE A 163 -8.66 -2.95 -26.41
C ILE A 163 -7.43 -3.86 -26.36
N ALA A 164 -6.24 -3.28 -26.16
CA ALA A 164 -4.98 -4.01 -26.07
C ALA A 164 -4.91 -5.00 -24.89
N GLN A 165 -5.67 -4.76 -23.82
CA GLN A 165 -5.73 -5.66 -22.66
C GLN A 165 -6.64 -6.88 -22.91
N THR A 166 -7.55 -6.81 -23.90
CA THR A 166 -8.48 -7.90 -24.24
C THR A 166 -8.02 -8.70 -25.45
N ALA A 167 -8.63 -9.88 -25.66
CA ALA A 167 -8.40 -10.69 -26.87
C ALA A 167 -8.67 -9.94 -28.20
N GLY A 168 -9.39 -8.80 -28.14
CA GLY A 168 -9.61 -7.92 -29.28
C GLY A 168 -8.33 -7.25 -29.80
N GLY A 169 -7.35 -6.96 -28.95
CA GLY A 169 -6.08 -6.36 -29.39
C GLY A 169 -5.30 -7.26 -30.35
N MET A 170 -5.17 -8.54 -29.96
CA MET A 170 -4.53 -9.57 -30.79
C MET A 170 -5.35 -9.87 -32.05
N PHE A 171 -6.67 -9.95 -31.96
CA PHE A 171 -7.51 -10.22 -33.14
C PHE A 171 -7.44 -9.09 -34.19
N LEU A 172 -7.38 -7.83 -33.75
CA LEU A 172 -7.40 -6.67 -34.64
C LEU A 172 -6.02 -6.26 -35.18
N THR A 173 -4.92 -6.65 -34.55
CA THR A 173 -3.57 -6.25 -35.01
C THR A 173 -2.59 -7.41 -35.14
N GLY A 174 -3.01 -8.64 -34.84
CA GLY A 174 -2.19 -9.84 -34.94
C GLY A 174 -1.82 -10.24 -36.37
N TRP A 175 -2.49 -9.68 -37.39
CA TRP A 175 -2.08 -9.83 -38.78
C TRP A 175 -0.82 -9.02 -39.15
N ILE A 176 -0.38 -8.09 -38.29
CA ILE A 176 0.82 -7.28 -38.50
C ILE A 176 2.02 -8.05 -37.92
N PRO A 177 3.03 -8.43 -38.73
CA PRO A 177 4.23 -9.11 -38.24
C PRO A 177 4.99 -8.28 -37.20
N GLU A 178 5.56 -8.96 -36.19
CA GLU A 178 6.30 -8.33 -35.07
C GLU A 178 7.53 -7.56 -35.53
N ASP A 179 8.18 -8.04 -36.59
CA ASP A 179 9.42 -7.45 -37.13
C ASP A 179 9.17 -6.41 -38.25
N SER A 180 7.90 -6.10 -38.54
CA SER A 180 7.58 -5.14 -39.59
C SER A 180 7.82 -3.70 -39.13
N MET A 181 8.12 -2.80 -40.08
CA MET A 181 8.20 -1.35 -39.82
C MET A 181 6.89 -0.74 -39.25
N PHE A 182 5.77 -1.47 -39.34
CA PHE A 182 4.46 -1.08 -38.83
C PHE A 182 4.13 -1.72 -37.47
N ALA A 183 5.09 -2.39 -36.83
CA ALA A 183 4.90 -2.98 -35.50
C ALA A 183 4.43 -1.97 -34.44
N PHE A 184 4.78 -0.68 -34.60
CA PHE A 184 4.31 0.40 -33.71
C PHE A 184 2.80 0.62 -33.72
N LEU A 185 2.07 0.18 -34.76
CA LEU A 185 0.60 0.24 -34.84
C LEU A 185 -0.08 -0.93 -34.14
N ARG A 186 0.66 -1.94 -33.69
CA ARG A 186 0.10 -3.05 -32.92
C ARG A 186 -0.37 -2.53 -31.56
N PHE A 187 -1.59 -2.92 -31.18
CA PHE A 187 -2.16 -2.50 -29.91
C PHE A 187 -1.31 -2.95 -28.72
N ASP A 188 -0.61 -4.08 -28.82
CA ASP A 188 0.33 -4.57 -27.80
C ASP A 188 1.49 -3.60 -27.58
N TRP A 189 2.17 -3.17 -28.65
CA TRP A 189 3.27 -2.21 -28.59
C TRP A 189 2.82 -0.84 -28.11
N MET A 190 1.67 -0.37 -28.59
CA MET A 190 1.08 0.90 -28.14
C MET A 190 0.77 0.87 -26.65
N LYS A 191 0.19 -0.22 -26.16
CA LYS A 191 -0.08 -0.42 -24.73
C LYS A 191 1.22 -0.40 -23.93
N VAL A 192 2.21 -1.21 -24.32
CA VAL A 192 3.53 -1.25 -23.65
C VAL A 192 4.13 0.16 -23.60
N GLY A 193 4.11 0.89 -24.71
CA GLY A 193 4.61 2.26 -24.75
C GLY A 193 3.85 3.21 -23.81
N ILE A 194 2.53 3.11 -23.74
CA ILE A 194 1.71 3.91 -22.83
C ILE A 194 1.98 3.52 -21.36
N THR A 195 2.03 2.24 -21.03
CA THR A 195 2.17 1.77 -19.65
C THR A 195 3.59 1.94 -19.11
N GLU A 196 4.60 1.59 -19.90
CA GLU A 196 6.00 1.59 -19.45
C GLU A 196 6.65 2.97 -19.52
N TYR A 197 6.27 3.81 -20.49
CA TYR A 197 6.82 5.17 -20.57
C TYR A 197 5.90 6.19 -19.89
N ILE A 198 4.66 6.36 -20.35
CA ILE A 198 3.79 7.47 -19.90
C ILE A 198 3.25 7.21 -18.49
N GLN A 199 2.59 6.07 -18.26
CA GLN A 199 2.00 5.76 -16.97
C GLN A 199 3.07 5.61 -15.89
N THR A 200 4.17 4.93 -16.19
CA THR A 200 5.28 4.79 -15.23
C THR A 200 5.96 6.13 -14.93
N ALA A 201 6.11 7.03 -15.91
CA ALA A 201 6.60 8.39 -15.64
C ALA A 201 5.66 9.16 -14.70
N GLY A 202 4.34 9.08 -14.94
CA GLY A 202 3.33 9.68 -14.05
C GLY A 202 3.37 9.08 -12.65
N MET A 203 3.45 7.76 -12.53
CA MET A 203 3.55 7.06 -11.24
C MET A 203 4.81 7.46 -10.49
N ARG A 204 5.97 7.55 -11.17
CA ARG A 204 7.22 8.04 -10.58
C ARG A 204 7.08 9.48 -10.09
N ALA A 205 6.45 10.37 -10.87
CA ALA A 205 6.21 11.75 -10.45
C ALA A 205 5.32 11.82 -9.19
N ILE A 206 4.27 10.99 -9.12
CA ILE A 206 3.41 10.86 -7.93
C ILE A 206 4.23 10.34 -6.75
N THR A 207 5.03 9.28 -6.91
CA THR A 207 5.86 8.72 -5.85
C THR A 207 6.87 9.74 -5.33
N ILE A 208 7.52 10.50 -6.21
CA ILE A 208 8.43 11.60 -5.83
C ILE A 208 7.65 12.68 -5.06
N GLY A 209 6.46 13.07 -5.53
CA GLY A 209 5.61 14.03 -4.85
C GLY A 209 5.19 13.58 -3.44
N ILE A 210 4.79 12.31 -3.30
CA ILE A 210 4.46 11.71 -2.01
C ILE A 210 5.70 11.69 -1.10
N ALA A 211 6.85 11.26 -1.61
CA ALA A 211 8.10 11.21 -0.84
C ALA A 211 8.52 12.61 -0.35
N LEU A 212 8.45 13.63 -1.22
CA LEU A 212 8.71 15.02 -0.84
C LEU A 212 7.69 15.54 0.19
N GLY A 213 6.41 15.17 0.06
CA GLY A 213 5.38 15.50 1.04
C GLY A 213 5.65 14.88 2.42
N ILE A 214 6.05 13.61 2.45
CA ILE A 214 6.46 12.91 3.68
C ILE A 214 7.71 13.55 4.28
N ALA A 215 8.71 13.90 3.46
CA ALA A 215 9.91 14.58 3.93
C ALA A 215 9.62 15.97 4.51
N ALA A 216 8.78 16.76 3.84
CA ALA A 216 8.39 18.09 4.30
C ALA A 216 7.61 18.02 5.63
N THR A 217 6.65 17.10 5.75
CA THR A 217 5.90 16.89 7.00
C THR A 217 6.81 16.40 8.13
N SER A 218 7.71 15.47 7.86
CA SER A 218 8.71 14.99 8.82
C SER A 218 9.62 16.13 9.31
N LEU A 219 10.08 17.00 8.40
CA LEU A 219 10.90 18.16 8.76
C LEU A 219 10.13 19.16 9.64
N ARG A 220 8.85 19.43 9.33
CA ARG A 220 7.99 20.29 10.17
C ARG A 220 7.80 19.73 11.57
N LEU A 221 7.72 18.40 11.71
CA LEU A 221 7.65 17.72 13.01
C LEU A 221 8.98 17.81 13.77
N ILE A 222 10.11 17.54 13.11
CA ILE A 222 11.47 17.60 13.69
C ILE A 222 11.80 19.03 14.16
N LEU A 223 11.45 20.05 13.38
CA LEU A 223 11.66 21.45 13.75
C LEU A 223 10.66 21.96 14.78
N GLY A 224 9.69 21.14 15.20
CA GLY A 224 8.66 21.51 16.18
C GLY A 224 7.65 22.56 15.69
N LEU A 225 7.57 22.77 14.37
CA LEU A 225 6.61 23.68 13.73
C LEU A 225 5.20 23.09 13.76
N ASP A 226 5.08 21.77 13.58
CA ASP A 226 3.81 21.04 13.74
C ASP A 226 3.77 20.29 15.09
N LYS A 227 2.78 20.62 15.92
CA LYS A 227 2.58 20.05 17.27
C LYS A 227 1.31 19.19 17.38
N SER A 228 0.80 18.70 16.26
CA SER A 228 -0.48 17.99 16.16
C SER A 228 -0.55 16.73 17.05
N TYR A 229 0.58 16.07 17.27
CA TYR A 229 0.69 14.86 18.10
C TYR A 229 0.76 15.13 19.62
N LEU A 230 0.93 16.40 20.03
CA LEU A 230 0.94 16.77 21.44
C LEU A 230 -0.50 17.09 21.88
N SER A 231 -1.07 16.22 22.71
CA SER A 231 -2.40 16.40 23.31
C SER A 231 -2.62 17.84 23.78
N LYS A 232 -3.79 18.37 23.42
CA LYS A 232 -4.17 19.77 23.60
C LYS A 232 -4.68 19.97 25.03
N ASN A 233 -3.76 20.11 25.98
CA ASN A 233 -3.99 20.77 27.27
C ASN A 233 -3.02 21.95 27.41
#